data_AF-A0A955YB56-F1
#
_entry.id   AF-A0A955YB56-F1
#
_cell.length_a   1.000
_cell.length_b   1.000
_cell.length_c   1.000
_cell.angle_alpha   90.00
_cell.angle_beta   90.00
_cell.angle_gamma   90.00
#
_symmetry.space_group_name_H-M   'P 1'
#
loop_
_entity.id
_entity.type
_entity.pdbx_description
1 polymer ?
#
loop_
_entity_poly.entity_id
_entity_poly.type
_entity_poly.pdbx_seq_one_letter_code
_entity_poly.pdbx_strand_id
1 'polypeptide(L)'
;YTAPVEASPVPLPPPPDAQPLVRPLSMLAEILPGVLIESEHPVSNAGVFRALWEAHQARAIRAGRLQLAATATLLLSHVERGRPLLAARVGYANQQWAAFMAADDGQLLAIVDMPEIYLAGLK
;
A
#
# COMPACT_ATOMS: atom_id res chain seq x y z
N TYR A 1 -14.25 -51.82 -39.22
CA TYR A 1 -13.24 -51.34 -38.26
C TYR A 1 -12.94 -49.89 -38.61
N THR A 2 -13.46 -48.95 -37.82
CA THR A 2 -13.26 -47.51 -38.03
C THR A 2 -12.56 -46.99 -36.79
N ALA A 3 -11.35 -46.45 -36.93
CA ALA A 3 -10.57 -45.92 -35.82
C ALA A 3 -11.16 -44.57 -35.35
N PRO A 4 -11.18 -44.26 -34.04
CA PRO A 4 -11.57 -42.94 -33.57
C PRO A 4 -10.48 -41.91 -33.87
N VAL A 5 -10.88 -40.75 -34.39
CA VAL A 5 -10.01 -39.58 -34.57
C VAL A 5 -9.75 -38.98 -33.20
N GLU A 6 -8.49 -39.02 -32.78
CA GLU A 6 -7.99 -38.43 -31.54
C GLU A 6 -8.11 -36.90 -31.66
N ALA A 7 -9.05 -36.31 -30.93
CA ALA A 7 -9.22 -34.87 -30.86
C ALA A 7 -8.07 -34.28 -30.03
N SER A 8 -7.12 -33.62 -30.70
CA SER A 8 -6.07 -32.85 -30.02
C SER A 8 -6.69 -31.86 -29.03
N PRO A 9 -6.24 -31.80 -27.76
CA PRO A 9 -6.74 -30.83 -26.81
C PRO A 9 -6.28 -29.44 -27.24
N VAL A 10 -7.24 -28.58 -27.60
CA VAL A 10 -7.00 -27.15 -27.79
C VAL A 10 -6.52 -26.59 -26.44
N PRO A 11 -5.37 -25.89 -26.38
CA PRO A 11 -4.94 -25.24 -25.16
C PRO A 11 -6.01 -24.25 -24.70
N LEU A 12 -6.50 -24.40 -23.47
CA LEU A 12 -7.36 -23.40 -22.85
C LEU A 12 -6.61 -22.06 -22.85
N PRO A 13 -7.29 -20.94 -23.20
CA PRO A 13 -6.67 -19.63 -23.06
C PRO A 13 -6.23 -19.45 -21.61
N PRO A 14 -5.04 -18.87 -21.36
CA PRO A 14 -4.59 -18.61 -20.00
C PRO A 14 -5.69 -17.81 -19.26
N PRO A 15 -5.90 -18.06 -17.95
CA PRO A 15 -6.80 -17.23 -17.18
C PRO A 15 -6.40 -15.77 -17.41
N PRO A 16 -7.37 -14.84 -17.60
CA PRO A 16 -7.05 -13.45 -17.79
C PRO A 16 -6.10 -13.07 -16.66
N ASP A 17 -4.89 -12.67 -17.05
CA ASP A 17 -3.84 -12.23 -16.15
C ASP A 17 -4.50 -11.44 -15.03
N ALA A 18 -4.26 -11.85 -13.79
CA ALA A 18 -4.53 -11.01 -12.65
C ALA A 18 -3.84 -9.68 -12.98
N GLN A 19 -4.63 -8.71 -13.42
CA GLN A 19 -4.11 -7.45 -13.90
C GLN A 19 -3.19 -6.96 -12.79
N PRO A 20 -1.89 -6.73 -13.05
CA PRO A 20 -1.10 -6.04 -12.07
C PRO A 20 -1.87 -4.75 -11.77
N LEU A 21 -2.12 -4.47 -10.48
CA LEU A 21 -2.69 -3.22 -10.00
C LEU A 21 -1.79 -2.07 -10.47
N VAL A 22 -1.98 -1.66 -11.72
CA VAL A 22 -1.33 -0.57 -12.44
C VAL A 22 -2.31 0.59 -12.25
N ARG A 23 -2.12 1.64 -11.44
CA ARG A 23 -0.95 2.19 -10.72
C ARG A 23 -1.48 3.15 -9.62
N PRO A 24 -1.55 2.74 -8.35
CA PRO A 24 -1.83 3.64 -7.21
C PRO A 24 -0.88 4.86 -7.17
N LEU A 25 0.38 4.62 -7.55
CA LEU A 25 1.47 5.58 -7.48
C LEU A 25 1.40 6.77 -8.44
N SER A 26 0.64 6.68 -9.55
CA SER A 26 0.55 7.80 -10.51
C SER A 26 -0.09 9.03 -9.86
N MET A 27 -1.08 8.80 -8.99
CA MET A 27 -1.80 9.87 -8.30
C MET A 27 -0.88 10.65 -7.35
N LEU A 28 0.11 9.99 -6.75
CA LEU A 28 1.11 10.67 -5.91
C LEU A 28 1.96 11.65 -6.72
N ALA A 29 2.37 11.26 -7.93
CA ALA A 29 3.11 12.13 -8.84
C ALA A 29 2.27 13.29 -9.39
N GLU A 30 0.95 13.09 -9.52
CA GLU A 30 0.01 14.14 -9.91
C GLU A 30 -0.24 15.16 -8.79
N ILE A 31 -0.36 14.69 -7.53
CA ILE A 31 -0.59 15.54 -6.36
C ILE A 31 0.67 16.30 -5.94
N LEU A 32 1.84 15.66 -6.04
CA LEU A 32 3.14 16.21 -5.65
C LEU A 32 4.12 16.18 -6.83
N PRO A 33 4.12 17.21 -7.69
CA PRO A 33 5.07 17.32 -8.79
C PRO A 33 6.51 17.26 -8.28
N GLY A 34 7.31 16.34 -8.81
CA GLY A 34 8.70 16.14 -8.40
C GLY A 34 8.90 15.13 -7.25
N VAL A 35 7.85 14.43 -6.83
CA VAL A 35 8.00 13.27 -5.95
C VAL A 35 8.62 12.10 -6.71
N LEU A 36 9.60 11.45 -6.08
CA LEU A 36 10.23 10.22 -6.55
C LEU A 36 9.76 9.07 -5.68
N ILE A 37 9.23 8.01 -6.27
CA ILE A 37 8.88 6.81 -5.51
C ILE A 37 10.07 5.88 -5.56
N GLU A 38 10.66 5.62 -4.40
CA GLU A 38 11.87 4.81 -4.29
C GLU A 38 11.54 3.32 -4.12
N SER A 39 10.52 3.01 -3.32
CA SER A 39 10.06 1.65 -3.06
C SER A 39 8.58 1.66 -2.72
N GLU A 40 7.88 0.58 -3.06
CA GLU A 40 6.46 0.36 -2.75
C GLU A 40 6.27 -1.09 -2.34
N HIS A 41 5.48 -1.30 -1.29
CA HIS A 41 5.16 -2.62 -0.80
C HIS A 41 3.74 -2.72 -0.23
N PRO A 42 3.08 -3.87 -0.41
CA PRO A 42 1.84 -4.16 0.29
C PRO A 42 2.09 -4.36 1.78
N VAL A 43 1.27 -3.72 2.61
CA VAL A 43 1.20 -4.00 4.05
C VAL A 43 0.63 -5.40 4.21
N SER A 44 1.51 -6.36 4.47
CA SER A 44 1.21 -7.79 4.45
C SER A 44 0.79 -8.33 5.83
N ASN A 45 1.26 -7.69 6.90
CA ASN A 45 0.94 -8.05 8.28
C ASN A 45 0.16 -6.92 8.98
N ALA A 46 -1.17 -6.99 8.88
CA ALA A 46 -2.08 -6.01 9.47
C ALA A 46 -1.96 -5.93 11.01
N GLY A 47 -1.61 -7.03 11.69
CA GLY A 47 -1.44 -7.05 13.15
C GLY A 47 -0.23 -6.25 13.60
N VAL A 48 0.92 -6.44 12.94
CA VAL A 48 2.14 -5.66 13.20
C VAL A 48 1.93 -4.19 12.86
N PHE A 49 1.31 -3.90 11.71
CA PHE A 49 0.99 -2.54 11.30
C PHE A 49 0.10 -1.85 12.34
N ARG A 50 -0.96 -2.53 12.81
CA ARG A 50 -1.88 -2.00 13.82
C ARG A 50 -1.17 -1.67 15.13
N ALA A 51 -0.45 -2.64 15.70
CA ALA A 51 0.26 -2.44 16.97
C ALA A 51 1.25 -1.27 16.90
N LEU A 52 1.95 -1.13 15.78
CA LEU A 52 2.89 -0.03 15.57
C LEU A 52 2.16 1.32 15.48
N TRP A 53 1.09 1.42 14.70
CA TRP A 53 0.34 2.68 14.55
C TRP A 53 -0.43 3.07 15.81
N GLU A 54 -0.92 2.11 16.60
CA GLU A 54 -1.46 2.34 17.94
C GLU A 54 -0.40 2.93 18.88
N ALA A 55 0.83 2.41 18.85
CA ALA A 55 1.94 2.95 19.63
C ALA A 55 2.30 4.39 19.19
N HIS A 56 2.32 4.66 17.88
CA HIS A 56 2.53 6.01 17.34
C HIS A 56 1.41 6.96 17.74
N GLN A 57 0.15 6.52 17.70
CA GLN A 57 -1.00 7.32 18.13
C GLN A 57 -0.89 7.70 19.61
N ALA A 58 -0.64 6.72 20.49
CA ALA A 58 -0.50 6.95 21.92
C ALA A 58 0.69 7.89 22.24
N ARG A 59 1.81 7.75 21.52
CA ARG A 59 2.96 8.67 21.64
C ARG A 59 2.61 10.08 21.15
N ALA A 60 1.92 10.20 20.02
CA ALA A 60 1.54 11.48 19.43
C ALA A 60 0.59 12.26 20.35
N ILE A 61 -0.43 11.59 20.92
CA ILE A 61 -1.36 12.19 21.88
C ILE A 61 -0.62 12.73 23.10
N ARG A 62 0.26 11.91 23.71
CA ARG A 62 1.07 12.34 24.86
C ARG A 62 2.01 13.51 24.55
N ALA A 63 2.51 13.59 23.33
CA ALA A 63 3.40 14.65 22.88
C ALA A 63 2.67 15.89 22.31
N GLY A 64 1.33 15.93 22.35
CA GLY A 64 0.54 17.03 21.77
C GLY A 64 0.61 17.12 20.24
N ARG A 65 1.06 16.06 19.55
CA ARG A 65 1.22 16.02 18.09
C ARG A 65 -0.07 15.58 17.42
N LEU A 66 -1.05 16.46 17.38
CA LEU A 66 -2.40 16.15 16.90
C LEU A 66 -2.45 15.67 15.44
N GLN A 67 -1.59 16.20 14.57
CA GLN A 67 -1.52 15.75 13.18
C GLN A 67 -1.14 14.27 13.08
N LEU A 68 -0.08 13.84 13.78
CA LEU A 68 0.34 12.44 13.77
C LEU A 68 -0.70 11.52 14.42
N ALA A 69 -1.39 11.98 15.46
CA ALA A 69 -2.48 11.23 16.07
C ALA A 69 -3.65 11.03 15.09
N ALA A 70 -4.03 12.08 14.35
CA ALA A 70 -5.07 12.00 13.33
C ALA A 70 -4.69 11.08 12.16
N THR A 71 -3.43 11.16 11.70
CA THR A 71 -2.87 10.26 10.69
C THR A 71 -2.96 8.80 11.15
N ALA A 72 -2.55 8.51 12.38
CA ALA A 72 -2.63 7.17 12.94
C ALA A 72 -4.08 6.67 12.99
N THR A 73 -5.04 7.51 13.42
CA THR A 73 -6.47 7.18 13.42
C THR A 73 -6.98 6.82 12.03
N LEU A 74 -6.60 7.59 11.00
CA LEU A 74 -7.00 7.32 9.61
C LEU A 74 -6.49 5.96 9.13
N LEU A 75 -5.21 5.69 9.34
CA LEU A 75 -4.58 4.44 8.91
C LEU A 75 -5.13 3.23 9.65
N LEU A 76 -5.33 3.34 10.98
CA LEU A 76 -5.95 2.29 11.78
C LEU A 76 -7.38 2.00 11.32
N SER A 77 -8.19 3.05 11.11
CA SER A 77 -9.57 2.91 10.62
C SER A 77 -9.63 2.21 9.26
N HIS A 78 -8.66 2.46 8.38
CA HIS A 78 -8.60 1.82 7.07
C HIS A 78 -8.29 0.31 7.18
N VAL A 79 -7.32 -0.05 8.03
CA VAL A 79 -6.98 -1.47 8.30
C VAL A 79 -8.07 -2.20 9.05
N GLU A 80 -8.76 -1.56 9.99
CA GLU A 80 -9.90 -2.14 10.73
C GLU A 80 -11.06 -2.52 9.81
N ARG A 81 -11.25 -1.77 8.72
CA ARG A 81 -12.23 -2.08 7.67
C ARG A 81 -11.78 -3.22 6.74
N GLY A 82 -10.61 -3.81 6.99
CA GLY A 82 -10.07 -4.89 6.18
C GLY A 82 -9.63 -4.44 4.79
N ARG A 83 -9.41 -3.13 4.59
CA ARG A 83 -8.99 -2.60 3.29
C ARG A 83 -7.47 -2.72 3.13
N PRO A 84 -6.99 -3.15 1.95
CA PRO A 84 -5.56 -3.29 1.70
C PRO A 84 -4.87 -1.92 1.65
N LEU A 85 -3.62 -1.90 2.12
CA LEU A 85 -2.74 -0.73 2.13
C LEU A 85 -1.46 -1.00 1.37
N LEU A 86 -1.00 0.02 0.67
CA LEU A 86 0.33 0.12 0.08
C LEU A 86 1.12 1.14 0.89
N ALA A 87 2.34 0.77 1.25
CA ALA A 87 3.30 1.65 1.90
C ALA A 87 4.46 1.89 0.93
N ALA A 88 4.85 3.15 0.76
CA ALA A 88 5.90 3.53 -0.15
C ALA A 88 6.90 4.47 0.52
N ARG A 89 8.18 4.33 0.19
CA ARG A 89 9.17 5.37 0.46
C ARG A 89 9.17 6.35 -0.70
N VAL A 90 9.00 7.63 -0.39
CA VAL A 90 8.98 8.70 -1.39
C VAL A 90 10.01 9.77 -1.06
N GLY A 91 10.78 10.17 -2.07
CA GLY A 91 11.70 11.29 -2.03
C GLY A 91 11.02 12.56 -2.54
N TYR A 92 11.10 13.64 -1.76
CA TYR A 92 10.63 14.96 -2.15
C TYR A 92 11.50 16.04 -1.50
N ALA A 93 11.92 17.04 -2.28
CA ALA A 93 12.75 18.16 -1.81
C ALA A 93 14.02 17.70 -1.03
N ASN A 94 14.74 16.70 -1.54
CA ASN A 94 15.90 16.07 -0.89
C ASN A 94 15.62 15.46 0.50
N GLN A 95 14.36 15.19 0.82
CA GLN A 95 13.94 14.49 2.03
C GLN A 95 13.17 13.22 1.68
N GLN A 96 13.26 12.22 2.54
CA GLN A 96 12.53 10.97 2.41
C GLN A 96 11.35 10.93 3.36
N TRP A 97 10.24 10.39 2.85
CA TRP A 97 8.96 10.30 3.54
C TRP A 97 8.40 8.89 3.36
N ALA A 98 7.50 8.50 4.25
CA ALA A 98 6.65 7.35 4.04
C ALA A 98 5.28 7.81 3.56
N ALA A 99 4.80 7.24 2.47
CA ALA A 99 3.46 7.44 1.96
C ALA A 99 2.63 6.17 2.14
N PHE A 100 1.37 6.34 2.50
CA PHE A 100 0.41 5.25 2.65
C PHE A 100 -0.78 5.50 1.75
N MET A 101 -1.13 4.49 0.95
CA MET A 101 -2.22 4.56 -0.01
C MET A 101 -3.15 3.36 0.17
N ALA A 102 -4.42 3.56 -0.13
CA ALA A 102 -5.36 2.46 -0.32
C ALA A 102 -4.99 1.68 -1.59
N ALA A 103 -4.90 0.35 -1.49
CA ALA A 103 -4.52 -0.46 -2.64
C ALA A 103 -5.64 -0.58 -3.69
N ASP A 104 -6.89 -0.38 -3.28
CA ASP A 104 -8.07 -0.57 -4.14
C ASP A 104 -8.22 0.54 -5.19
N ASP A 105 -8.06 1.79 -4.76
CA ASP A 105 -8.41 3.00 -5.52
C ASP A 105 -7.22 3.97 -5.67
N GLY A 106 -6.06 3.63 -5.09
CA GLY A 106 -4.88 4.47 -5.11
C GLY A 106 -4.99 5.76 -4.31
N GLN A 107 -6.01 5.88 -3.45
CA GLN A 107 -6.20 7.06 -2.62
C GLN A 107 -5.02 7.23 -1.66
N LEU A 108 -4.36 8.39 -1.71
CA LEU A 108 -3.36 8.78 -0.72
C LEU A 108 -4.04 9.03 0.63
N LEU A 109 -3.61 8.30 1.66
CA LEU A 109 -4.16 8.39 3.02
C LEU A 109 -3.26 9.20 3.94
N ALA A 110 -1.94 9.07 3.78
CA ALA A 110 -0.99 9.74 4.65
C ALA A 110 0.39 9.92 3.99
N ILE A 111 1.07 11.00 4.37
CA ILE A 111 2.52 11.20 4.17
C ILE A 111 3.12 11.57 5.52
N VAL A 112 4.18 10.89 5.94
CA VAL A 112 4.84 11.13 7.23
C VAL A 112 6.35 11.22 7.08
N ASP A 113 6.96 12.05 7.92
CA ASP A 113 8.40 12.37 7.97
C ASP A 113 9.26 11.27 8.63
N MET A 114 8.72 10.05 8.71
CA MET A 114 9.36 8.87 9.29
C MET A 114 9.50 7.82 8.19
N PRO A 115 10.48 7.94 7.27
CA PRO A 115 10.55 7.10 6.10
C PRO A 115 10.53 5.62 6.48
N GLU A 116 11.37 5.14 7.39
CA GLU A 116 11.44 3.72 7.80
C GLU A 116 10.11 3.08 8.22
N ILE A 117 9.09 3.86 8.59
CA ILE A 117 7.77 3.35 8.94
C ILE A 117 7.03 2.72 7.75
N TYR A 118 7.45 2.97 6.51
CA TYR A 118 6.90 2.29 5.32
C TYR A 118 7.17 0.77 5.34
N LEU A 119 8.20 0.32 6.07
CA LEU A 119 8.53 -1.08 6.23
C LEU A 119 7.60 -1.80 7.23
N ALA A 120 6.74 -1.06 7.92
CA ALA A 120 5.83 -1.63 8.91
C ALA A 120 4.84 -2.59 8.26
N GLY A 121 4.89 -3.87 8.64
CA GLY A 121 4.01 -4.90 8.11
C GLY A 121 4.52 -5.57 6.84
N LEU A 122 5.79 -5.38 6.48
CA LEU A 122 6.49 -6.28 5.56
C LEU A 122 6.64 -7.68 6.18
N LYS A 123 6.70 -8.70 5.31
CA LYS A 123 6.92 -10.10 5.70
C LYS A 123 8.34 -10.32 6.23
#